data_AF-A0AAJ0U8H3-F1
#
_entry.id   AF-A0AAJ0U8H3-F1
#
_cell.length_a   1.000
_cell.length_b   1.000
_cell.length_c   1.000
_cell.angle_alpha   90.00
_cell.angle_beta   90.00
_cell.angle_gamma   90.00
#
_symmetry.space_group_name_H-M   'P 1'
#
loop_
_entity.id
_entity.type
_entity.pdbx_description
1 polymer ?
#
loop_
_entity_poly.entity_id
_entity_poly.type
_entity_poly.pdbx_seq_one_letter_code
_entity_poly.pdbx_strand_id
1 'polypeptide(L)'
;MTDDPFIERLRALIGRDCYYFGRDCRIVEVLPETDNGPGQLVLEAFDSLPPIQTDQFGQAVARANEHIEVPIQGRDGEFTEELMHLLDSLEAANRR
;
A
#
# COMPACT_ATOMS: atom_id res chain seq x y z
N MET A 1 6.64 -2.35 -20.79
CA MET A 1 7.68 -2.76 -19.84
C MET A 1 7.90 -1.58 -18.92
N THR A 2 7.40 -1.68 -17.70
CA THR A 2 7.36 -0.57 -16.74
C THR A 2 8.74 -0.43 -16.07
N ASP A 3 9.73 -0.01 -16.85
CA ASP A 3 11.08 0.34 -16.37
C ASP A 3 11.10 1.77 -15.85
N ASP A 4 10.15 2.11 -14.95
CA ASP A 4 10.19 3.39 -14.25
C ASP A 4 11.13 3.23 -13.03
N PRO A 5 12.27 3.94 -12.98
CA PRO A 5 13.19 3.89 -11.85
C PRO A 5 12.52 4.23 -10.52
N PHE A 6 11.44 5.01 -10.53
CA PHE A 6 10.66 5.31 -9.35
C PHE A 6 9.88 4.09 -8.84
N ILE A 7 9.21 3.35 -9.74
CA ILE A 7 8.50 2.12 -9.38
C ILE A 7 9.47 1.07 -8.82
N GLU A 8 10.66 0.93 -9.38
CA GLU A 8 11.68 0.03 -8.85
C GLU A 8 12.16 0.44 -7.45
N ARG A 9 12.28 1.74 -7.18
CA ARG A 9 12.57 2.25 -5.84
C ARG A 9 11.44 1.96 -4.86
N LEU A 10 10.18 2.07 -5.29
CA LEU A 10 9.03 1.69 -4.46
C LEU A 10 9.01 0.18 -4.18
N ARG A 11 9.33 -0.65 -5.18
CA ARG A 11 9.44 -2.11 -5.00
C ARG A 11 10.49 -2.50 -3.98
N ALA A 12 11.60 -1.77 -3.90
CA ALA A 12 12.62 -1.98 -2.87
C ALA A 12 12.11 -1.68 -1.44
N LEU A 13 10.94 -1.06 -1.29
CA LEU A 13 10.29 -0.81 0.00
C LEU A 13 9.33 -1.93 0.42
N ILE A 14 9.07 -2.93 -0.42
CA ILE A 14 8.23 -4.08 -0.05
C ILE A 14 8.81 -4.76 1.20
N GLY A 15 7.95 -5.06 2.16
CA GLY A 15 8.29 -5.61 3.47
C GLY A 15 8.60 -4.56 4.55
N ARG A 16 8.70 -3.28 4.19
CA ARG A 16 8.92 -2.19 5.15
C ARG A 16 7.65 -1.91 5.94
N ASP A 17 7.82 -1.75 7.25
CA ASP A 17 6.77 -1.25 8.14
C ASP A 17 6.66 0.27 8.03
N CYS A 18 5.44 0.79 8.09
CA CYS A 18 5.09 2.19 7.90
C CYS A 18 3.86 2.55 8.74
N TYR A 19 3.62 3.84 8.91
CA TYR A 19 2.44 4.33 9.63
C TYR A 19 1.56 5.10 8.67
N TYR A 20 0.35 4.62 8.44
CA TYR A 20 -0.57 5.18 7.45
C TYR A 20 -1.92 5.50 8.10
N PHE A 21 -2.30 6.79 8.08
CA PHE A 21 -3.53 7.34 8.66
C PHE A 21 -3.91 6.77 10.03
N GLY A 22 -2.94 6.66 10.94
CA GLY A 22 -3.21 6.21 12.30
C GLY A 22 -3.00 4.71 12.55
N ARG A 23 -2.61 3.94 11.52
CA ARG A 23 -2.49 2.48 11.57
C ARG A 23 -1.06 2.03 11.26
N ASP A 24 -0.60 1.01 11.97
CA ASP A 24 0.63 0.30 11.63
C ASP A 24 0.36 -0.58 10.41
N CYS A 25 1.17 -0.38 9.36
CA CYS A 25 1.01 -1.05 8.08
C CYS A 25 2.35 -1.59 7.58
N ARG A 26 2.30 -2.51 6.62
CA ARG A 26 3.46 -2.96 5.85
C ARG A 26 3.21 -2.83 4.36
N ILE A 27 4.22 -2.40 3.61
CA ILE A 27 4.15 -2.40 2.15
C ILE A 27 4.26 -3.85 1.68
N VAL A 28 3.27 -4.35 0.95
CA VAL A 28 3.23 -5.76 0.50
C VAL A 28 3.35 -5.89 -1.01
N GLU A 29 2.93 -4.88 -1.77
CA GLU A 29 2.96 -4.94 -3.23
C GLU A 29 3.06 -3.54 -3.86
N VAL A 30 3.60 -3.49 -5.08
CA VAL A 30 3.61 -2.28 -5.92
C VAL A 30 3.06 -2.65 -7.29
N LEU A 31 1.87 -2.14 -7.59
CA LEU A 31 1.18 -2.31 -8.86
C LEU A 31 1.61 -1.18 -9.80
N PRO A 32 2.29 -1.49 -10.91
CA PRO A 32 2.61 -0.46 -11.90
C PRO A 32 1.35 0.08 -12.57
N GLU A 33 1.44 1.27 -13.14
CA GLU A 33 0.40 1.76 -14.05
C GLU A 33 0.19 0.78 -15.21
N THR A 34 -1.07 0.54 -15.55
CA THR A 34 -1.49 -0.31 -16.67
C THR A 34 -2.58 0.38 -17.48
N ASP A 35 -2.91 -0.16 -18.65
CA ASP A 35 -4.05 0.32 -19.45
C ASP A 35 -5.40 0.31 -18.69
N ASN A 36 -5.47 -0.41 -17.57
CA ASN A 36 -6.67 -0.57 -16.75
C ASN A 36 -6.70 0.34 -15.50
N GLY A 37 -5.66 1.14 -15.23
CA GLY A 37 -5.67 2.04 -14.08
C GLY A 37 -4.31 2.60 -13.66
N PRO A 38 -4.31 3.61 -12.76
CA PRO A 38 -3.08 4.23 -12.26
C PRO A 38 -2.26 3.25 -11.43
N GLY A 39 -0.96 3.51 -11.30
CA GLY A 39 -0.10 2.75 -10.41
C GLY A 39 -0.53 2.89 -8.94
N GLN A 40 -0.39 1.82 -8.17
CA GLN A 40 -0.80 1.76 -6.77
C GLN A 40 0.26 1.10 -5.91
N LEU A 41 0.36 1.55 -4.67
CA LEU A 41 1.09 0.89 -3.61
C LEU A 41 0.09 0.15 -2.72
N VAL A 42 0.33 -1.12 -2.41
CA VAL A 42 -0.55 -1.90 -1.54
C VAL A 42 0.08 -2.04 -0.17
N LEU A 43 -0.69 -1.64 0.84
CA LEU A 43 -0.35 -1.78 2.24
C LEU A 43 -1.20 -2.87 2.87
N GLU A 44 -0.62 -3.60 3.81
CA GLU A 44 -1.31 -4.52 4.70
C GLU A 44 -1.36 -3.89 6.09
N ALA A 45 -2.57 -3.65 6.62
CA ALA A 45 -2.75 -3.07 7.96
C ALA A 45 -2.66 -4.16 9.04
N PHE A 46 -1.83 -3.94 10.05
CA PHE A 46 -1.70 -4.81 11.21
C PHE A 46 -2.73 -4.46 12.28
N ASP A 47 -3.92 -5.03 12.18
CA ASP A 47 -4.88 -4.96 13.29
C ASP A 47 -4.61 -6.10 14.29
N SER A 48 -4.77 -5.82 15.58
CA SER A 48 -4.57 -6.81 16.66
C SER A 48 -5.47 -8.05 16.55
N LEU A 49 -6.57 -7.97 15.78
CA LEU A 49 -7.35 -9.11 15.31
C LEU A 49 -7.73 -8.88 13.85
N PRO A 50 -7.25 -9.72 12.90
CA PRO A 50 -7.62 -9.58 11.51
C PRO A 50 -9.15 -9.76 11.31
N PRO A 51 -9.79 -8.93 10.47
CA PRO A 51 -11.21 -9.03 10.17
C PRO A 51 -11.54 -10.40 9.55
N ILE A 52 -12.76 -10.88 9.82
CA ILE A 52 -13.27 -12.09 9.20
C ILE A 52 -13.66 -11.75 7.75
N GLN A 53 -12.98 -12.36 6.79
CA GLN A 53 -13.38 -12.33 5.39
C GLN A 53 -14.50 -13.36 5.18
N THR A 54 -15.61 -12.88 4.62
CA THR A 54 -16.70 -13.73 4.16
C THR A 54 -16.52 -14.10 2.69
N ASP A 55 -16.89 -15.31 2.31
CA ASP A 55 -17.01 -15.67 0.90
C ASP A 55 -18.16 -14.93 0.20
N GLN A 56 -18.31 -15.20 -1.10
CA GLN A 56 -19.41 -14.71 -1.93
C GLN A 56 -20.82 -15.15 -1.47
N PHE A 57 -20.92 -16.05 -0.47
CA PHE A 57 -22.16 -16.52 0.14
C PHE A 57 -22.35 -16.01 1.58
N GLY A 58 -21.46 -15.14 2.07
CA GLY A 58 -21.52 -14.56 3.42
C GLY A 58 -21.01 -15.49 4.53
N GLN A 59 -20.39 -16.63 4.20
CA GLN A 59 -19.81 -17.52 5.21
C GLN A 59 -18.41 -17.08 5.58
N ALA A 60 -18.09 -17.12 6.88
CA ALA A 60 -16.76 -16.82 7.40
C ALA A 60 -15.75 -17.87 6.90
N VAL A 61 -14.79 -17.47 6.06
CA VAL A 61 -13.83 -18.40 5.45
C VAL A 61 -12.41 -18.24 6.02
N ALA A 62 -11.97 -17.01 6.26
CA ALA A 62 -10.63 -16.75 6.79
C ALA A 62 -10.60 -15.45 7.59
N ARG A 63 -9.55 -15.27 8.39
CA ARG A 63 -9.14 -13.95 8.86
C ARG A 63 -7.94 -13.52 8.04
N ALA A 64 -8.03 -12.39 7.36
CA ALA A 64 -6.93 -11.80 6.64
C ALA A 64 -6.83 -10.33 7.03
N ASN A 65 -5.61 -9.79 7.01
CA ASN A 65 -5.41 -8.38 7.25
C ASN A 65 -6.06 -7.56 6.13
N GLU A 66 -6.45 -6.33 6.45
CA GLU A 66 -7.01 -5.42 5.47
C GLU A 66 -5.91 -4.93 4.52
N HIS A 67 -6.20 -4.95 3.22
CA HIS A 67 -5.34 -4.32 2.21
C HIS A 67 -5.83 -2.91 1.91
N ILE A 68 -4.90 -1.97 1.86
CA ILE A 68 -5.14 -0.56 1.56
C ILE A 68 -4.38 -0.22 0.28
N GLU A 69 -5.10 0.18 -0.76
CA GLU A 69 -4.51 0.66 -2.01
C GLU A 69 -4.27 2.16 -1.92
N VAL A 70 -3.00 2.55 -2.05
CA VAL A 70 -2.56 3.95 -2.07
C VAL A 70 -2.21 4.31 -3.52
N PRO A 71 -2.97 5.19 -4.18
CA PRO A 71 -2.64 5.61 -5.53
C PRO A 71 -1.29 6.33 -5.56
N ILE A 72 -0.42 5.97 -6.51
CA ILE A 72 0.90 6.60 -6.65
C ILE A 72 0.75 8.00 -7.24
N GLN A 73 -0.07 8.13 -8.27
CA GLN A 73 -0.36 9.38 -8.96
C GLN A 73 -1.85 9.69 -8.96
N GLY A 74 -2.16 11.00 -8.90
CA GLY A 74 -3.49 11.55 -9.08
C GLY A 74 -3.90 11.59 -10.56
N ARG A 75 -5.12 12.07 -10.82
CA ARG A 75 -5.64 12.21 -12.21
C ARG A 75 -4.90 13.25 -13.04
N ASP A 76 -4.20 14.15 -12.40
CA ASP A 76 -3.33 15.18 -12.98
C ASP A 76 -1.91 14.67 -13.29
N GLY A 77 -1.58 13.44 -12.88
CA GLY A 77 -0.24 12.85 -13.03
C GLY A 77 0.75 13.25 -11.93
N GLU A 78 0.32 14.09 -10.98
CA GLU A 78 1.11 14.48 -9.82
C GLU A 78 1.06 13.38 -8.75
N PHE A 79 2.06 13.33 -7.86
CA PHE A 79 2.04 12.39 -6.74
C PHE A 79 0.92 12.73 -5.76
N THR A 80 0.26 11.70 -5.24
CA THR A 80 -0.85 11.88 -4.30
C THR A 80 -0.36 12.33 -2.92
N GLU A 81 -1.20 13.08 -2.20
CA GLU A 81 -0.90 13.48 -0.81
C GLU A 81 -0.74 12.24 0.09
N GLU A 82 -1.52 11.20 -0.19
CA GLU A 82 -1.47 9.91 0.49
C GLU A 82 -0.11 9.22 0.33
N LEU A 83 0.44 9.21 -0.89
CA LEU A 83 1.79 8.69 -1.13
C LEU A 83 2.83 9.52 -0.39
N MET A 84 2.74 10.85 -0.43
CA MET A 84 3.70 11.74 0.23
C MET A 84 3.70 11.52 1.76
N HIS A 85 2.52 11.45 2.38
CA HIS A 85 2.38 11.15 3.79
C HIS A 85 2.98 9.79 4.18
N LEU A 86 2.79 8.78 3.34
CA LEU A 86 3.40 7.47 3.55
C LEU A 86 4.94 7.55 3.52
N LEU A 87 5.50 8.22 2.52
CA LEU A 87 6.95 8.38 2.36
C LEU A 87 7.59 9.11 3.55
N ASP A 88 6.93 10.15 4.06
CA ASP A 88 7.37 10.86 5.28
C ASP A 88 7.44 9.91 6.50
N SER A 89 6.46 9.01 6.63
CA SER A 89 6.45 8.01 7.71
C SER A 89 7.63 7.04 7.61
N LEU A 90 8.00 6.62 6.40
CA LEU A 90 9.11 5.71 6.14
C LEU A 90 10.46 6.38 6.41
N GLU A 91 10.59 7.66 6.07
CA GLU A 91 11.78 8.43 6.43
C GLU A 91 11.93 8.58 7.94
N ALA A 92 10.83 8.87 8.66
CA ALA A 92 10.84 8.96 10.11
C ALA A 92 11.22 7.63 10.78
N ALA A 93 10.75 6.50 10.24
CA ALA A 93 11.10 5.17 10.71
C ALA A 93 12.60 4.83 10.50
N ASN A 94 13.20 5.28 9.39
CA ASN A 94 14.62 5.04 9.08
C ASN A 94 15.61 5.81 9.96
N ARG A 95 15.16 6.85 10.68
CA ARG A 95 16.03 7.67 11.56
C ARG A 95 16.12 7.14 12.99
N ARG A 96 15.47 6.02 13.30
CA ARG A 96 15.51 5.35 14.61
C ARG A 96 16.42 4.14 14.57
#